data_AF-A7EIE9-F1
#
_entry.id   AF-A7EIE9-F1
#
_cell.length_a   1.000
_cell.length_b   1.000
_cell.length_c   1.000
_cell.angle_alpha   90.00
_cell.angle_beta   90.00
_cell.angle_gamma   90.00
#
_symmetry.space_group_name_H-M   'P 1'
#
loop_
_entity.id
_entity.type
_entity.pdbx_description
1 polymer ?
#
loop_
_entity_poly.entity_id
_entity_poly.type
_entity_poly.pdbx_seq_one_letter_code
_entity_poly.pdbx_strand_id
1 'polypeptide(L)'
;MSEELPRTRVITRFACVTLLQKPPTVRDNDGFVGKPGSSGIKQKDNGNESHPVQSADLTSAASWSVYPVLKTLTVLFIKLDLRYRDDIFNYTRGRFVCDEAYEMSQRHVRFNVNELARIAAEAVGGKLCVSIEKSPDGMYNKAMLLTMDNGTQVVAKVPNPNAGRPHFTTASEVATMDFARDVLGTPIPKVFAWSSKAQENPVGAEYIIMENVSGIELEHFWPSMGIEDRFTLVKAIAGFLQEIWESLLCQRSRGTNRK
;
A
#
# COMPACT_ATOMS: atom_id res chain seq x y z
N MET A 1 28.83 19.15 -23.36
CA MET A 1 27.38 18.89 -23.23
C MET A 1 27.22 17.81 -22.19
N SER A 2 26.97 18.23 -20.97
CA SER A 2 26.82 17.36 -19.81
C SER A 2 25.35 16.96 -19.75
N GLU A 3 25.03 15.72 -20.13
CA GLU A 3 23.69 15.18 -19.91
C GLU A 3 23.52 14.93 -18.41
N GLU A 4 22.65 15.73 -17.78
CA GLU A 4 22.19 15.51 -16.43
C GLU A 4 21.41 14.19 -16.37
N LEU A 5 21.89 13.24 -15.55
CA LEU A 5 21.12 12.04 -15.22
C LEU A 5 19.80 12.44 -14.53
N PRO A 6 18.66 11.86 -14.92
CA PRO A 6 17.37 12.19 -14.32
C PRO A 6 17.38 11.78 -12.84
N ARG A 7 17.00 12.73 -11.96
CA ARG A 7 16.74 12.53 -10.51
C ARG A 7 15.65 11.49 -10.30
N THR A 8 16.00 10.23 -10.50
CA THR A 8 15.11 9.10 -10.24
C THR A 8 15.18 8.86 -8.75
N ARG A 9 14.11 9.23 -8.04
CA ARG A 9 13.96 8.97 -6.61
C ARG A 9 13.91 7.45 -6.44
N VAL A 10 15.06 6.85 -6.18
CA VAL A 10 15.13 5.46 -5.73
C VAL A 10 14.63 5.46 -4.31
N ILE A 11 13.45 4.89 -4.10
CA ILE A 11 12.87 4.78 -2.77
C ILE A 11 13.58 3.60 -2.12
N THR A 12 14.60 3.89 -1.33
CA THR A 12 15.00 2.98 -0.27
C THR A 12 13.75 2.82 0.59
N ARG A 13 13.19 1.61 0.69
CA ARG A 13 12.26 1.30 1.77
C ARG A 13 12.94 1.76 3.05
N PHE A 14 12.48 2.87 3.63
CA PHE A 14 12.90 3.24 4.97
C PHE A 14 12.28 2.21 5.89
N ALA A 15 13.01 1.12 6.07
CA ALA A 15 12.83 0.13 7.12
C ALA A 15 13.17 0.81 8.46
N CYS A 16 12.34 1.76 8.90
CA CYS A 16 12.50 2.41 10.20
C CYS A 16 11.35 2.08 11.17
N VAL A 17 10.30 1.37 10.73
CA VAL A 17 9.19 0.99 11.64
C VAL A 17 9.11 -0.53 11.90
N THR A 18 9.75 -1.38 11.08
CA THR A 18 9.68 -2.84 11.27
C THR A 18 10.68 -3.40 12.30
N LEU A 19 11.59 -2.59 12.85
CA LEU A 19 12.68 -3.08 13.72
C LEU A 19 12.32 -3.26 15.20
N LEU A 20 11.09 -2.97 15.63
CA LEU A 20 10.67 -3.13 17.03
C LEU A 20 9.72 -4.31 17.31
N GLN A 21 9.61 -5.28 16.38
CA GLN A 21 8.84 -6.50 16.61
C GLN A 21 9.67 -7.75 16.27
N LYS A 22 10.55 -8.15 17.19
CA LYS A 22 11.07 -9.53 17.24
C LYS A 22 10.51 -10.24 18.47
N PRO A 23 9.61 -11.22 18.32
CA PRO A 23 9.42 -12.28 19.30
C PRO A 23 10.34 -13.49 19.00
N PRO A 24 10.58 -14.37 20.00
CA PRO A 24 11.75 -15.25 20.08
C PRO A 24 11.64 -16.52 19.23
N THR A 25 12.81 -17.01 18.82
CA THR A 25 13.05 -18.30 18.17
C THR A 25 12.82 -19.49 19.11
N VAL A 26 12.06 -20.51 18.67
CA VAL A 26 12.08 -21.91 19.17
C VAL A 26 11.77 -22.83 17.97
N ARG A 27 12.79 -23.48 17.39
CA ARG A 27 13.25 -24.89 17.52
C ARG A 27 12.34 -25.95 16.87
N ASP A 28 13.01 -26.74 16.04
CA ASP A 28 12.56 -27.83 15.16
C ASP A 28 11.87 -29.00 15.87
N ASN A 29 11.03 -29.73 15.12
CA ASN A 29 11.08 -31.20 15.03
C ASN A 29 10.12 -31.75 13.94
N ASP A 30 10.73 -32.33 12.90
CA ASP A 30 10.52 -33.64 12.25
C ASP A 30 9.11 -34.28 12.08
N GLY A 31 8.88 -34.79 10.86
CA GLY A 31 8.00 -35.95 10.58
C GLY A 31 7.16 -35.84 9.30
N PHE A 32 7.71 -36.13 8.11
CA PHE A 32 7.62 -37.40 7.36
C PHE A 32 6.38 -37.61 6.44
N VAL A 33 6.65 -37.48 5.13
CA VAL A 33 6.22 -38.28 3.96
C VAL A 33 4.74 -38.47 3.59
N GLY A 34 4.45 -38.16 2.31
CA GLY A 34 3.35 -38.75 1.55
C GLY A 34 3.11 -38.14 0.16
N LYS A 35 3.85 -38.61 -0.86
CA LYS A 35 3.45 -38.59 -2.30
C LYS A 35 2.69 -39.91 -2.59
N PRO A 36 1.81 -40.06 -3.59
CA PRO A 36 2.08 -39.81 -5.03
C PRO A 36 0.89 -39.22 -5.83
N GLY A 37 1.11 -38.64 -7.01
CA GLY A 37 0.86 -39.27 -8.33
C GLY A 37 -0.52 -38.84 -8.85
N SER A 38 -0.82 -38.55 -10.11
CA SER A 38 -0.17 -38.69 -11.42
C SER A 38 -1.06 -37.97 -12.45
N SER A 39 -0.51 -37.68 -13.63
CA SER A 39 -1.20 -37.56 -14.96
C SER A 39 -2.34 -36.52 -15.09
N GLY A 40 -2.34 -35.55 -16.01
CA GLY A 40 -1.69 -35.46 -17.30
C GLY A 40 -2.75 -35.34 -18.41
N ILE A 41 -2.73 -34.21 -19.14
CA ILE A 41 -3.02 -34.10 -20.60
C ILE A 41 -4.53 -34.23 -20.96
N LYS A 42 -5.20 -33.40 -21.78
CA LYS A 42 -4.84 -32.68 -23.01
C LYS A 42 -5.87 -31.57 -23.30
N GLN A 43 -5.35 -30.50 -23.87
CA GLN A 43 -6.02 -29.47 -24.66
C GLN A 43 -6.74 -30.06 -25.89
N LYS A 44 -7.85 -29.45 -26.29
CA LYS A 44 -8.37 -29.53 -27.66
C LYS A 44 -8.98 -28.18 -28.04
N ASP A 45 -8.22 -27.42 -28.82
CA ASP A 45 -8.72 -26.31 -29.62
C ASP A 45 -9.72 -26.82 -30.66
N ASN A 46 -10.68 -25.96 -31.00
CA ASN A 46 -11.19 -25.82 -32.37
C ASN A 46 -11.91 -24.47 -32.45
N GLY A 47 -11.38 -23.59 -33.30
CA GLY A 47 -11.99 -22.32 -33.65
C GLY A 47 -13.19 -22.49 -34.58
N ASN A 48 -13.94 -21.40 -34.76
CA ASN A 48 -14.27 -20.90 -36.10
C ASN A 48 -14.78 -19.46 -36.06
N GLU A 49 -14.04 -18.64 -36.81
CA GLU A 49 -14.37 -17.52 -37.69
C GLU A 49 -15.66 -16.68 -37.54
N SER A 50 -15.36 -15.39 -37.74
CA SER A 50 -16.13 -14.16 -37.92
C SER A 50 -17.15 -14.14 -39.06
N HIS A 51 -18.12 -13.20 -39.00
CA HIS A 51 -18.24 -12.04 -39.91
C HIS A 51 -19.45 -11.13 -39.54
N PRO A 52 -19.51 -9.86 -40.05
CA PRO A 52 -19.88 -8.68 -39.27
C PRO A 52 -21.25 -8.09 -39.63
N VAL A 53 -21.80 -7.21 -38.78
CA VAL A 53 -22.92 -6.31 -39.14
C VAL A 53 -22.68 -4.89 -38.64
N GLN A 54 -23.15 -3.95 -39.46
CA GLN A 54 -22.73 -2.57 -39.68
C GLN A 54 -23.22 -1.55 -38.64
N SER A 55 -22.52 -0.42 -38.68
CA SER A 55 -22.78 0.91 -38.14
C SER A 55 -24.21 1.44 -38.32
N ALA A 56 -24.71 2.12 -37.30
CA ALA A 56 -25.69 3.19 -37.44
C ALA A 56 -25.40 4.30 -36.44
N ASP A 57 -24.87 5.41 -36.95
CA ASP A 57 -24.85 6.71 -36.27
C ASP A 57 -26.28 7.27 -36.19
N LEU A 58 -26.70 7.68 -35.00
CA LEU A 58 -27.84 8.57 -34.81
C LEU A 58 -27.45 9.69 -33.84
N THR A 59 -27.06 10.80 -34.42
CA THR A 59 -27.05 12.12 -33.77
C THR A 59 -28.48 12.64 -33.73
N SER A 60 -29.08 12.75 -32.54
CA SER A 60 -30.26 13.60 -32.35
C SER A 60 -30.40 14.01 -30.89
N ALA A 61 -30.51 15.31 -30.70
CA ALA A 61 -30.64 16.01 -29.44
C ALA A 61 -31.81 15.48 -28.59
N ALA A 62 -31.52 15.09 -27.36
CA ALA A 62 -32.52 14.82 -26.33
C ALA A 62 -32.09 15.48 -25.00
N SER A 63 -32.78 16.57 -24.70
CA SER A 63 -33.18 17.03 -23.36
C SER A 63 -32.12 17.24 -22.28
N TRP A 64 -31.91 18.51 -21.91
CA TRP A 64 -31.14 18.93 -20.74
C TRP A 64 -31.82 18.63 -19.38
N SER A 65 -32.94 17.90 -19.37
CA SER A 65 -33.67 17.54 -18.14
C SER A 65 -33.25 16.21 -17.51
N VAL A 66 -32.40 15.42 -18.17
CA VAL A 66 -32.02 14.07 -17.68
C VAL A 66 -30.70 14.08 -16.90
N TYR A 67 -29.93 15.16 -16.98
CA TYR A 67 -28.59 15.27 -16.37
C TYR A 67 -28.54 15.08 -14.84
N PRO A 68 -29.45 15.60 -14.00
CA PRO A 68 -29.34 15.39 -12.55
C PRO A 68 -29.66 13.95 -12.16
N VAL A 69 -30.64 13.32 -12.82
CA VAL A 69 -31.03 11.94 -12.55
C VAL A 69 -29.98 10.97 -13.07
N LEU A 70 -29.42 11.19 -14.27
CA LEU A 70 -28.29 10.40 -14.77
C LEU A 70 -27.05 10.61 -13.91
N LYS A 71 -26.73 11.81 -13.42
CA LYS A 71 -25.60 11.99 -12.49
C LYS A 71 -25.79 11.21 -11.20
N THR A 72 -26.98 11.27 -10.60
CA THR A 72 -27.27 10.51 -9.38
C THR A 72 -27.27 9.02 -9.64
N LEU A 73 -27.80 8.55 -10.77
CA LEU A 73 -27.73 7.15 -11.18
C LEU A 73 -26.30 6.71 -11.50
N THR A 74 -25.49 7.49 -12.22
CA THR A 74 -24.07 7.20 -12.49
C THR A 74 -23.27 7.16 -11.20
N VAL A 75 -23.50 8.09 -10.26
CA VAL A 75 -22.89 8.05 -8.91
C VAL A 75 -23.36 6.82 -8.14
N LEU A 76 -24.64 6.45 -8.22
CA LEU A 76 -25.17 5.24 -7.58
C LEU A 76 -24.64 3.95 -8.25
N PHE A 77 -24.45 3.95 -9.57
CA PHE A 77 -23.85 2.85 -10.34
C PHE A 77 -22.36 2.70 -10.03
N ILE A 78 -21.59 3.79 -9.93
CA ILE A 78 -20.19 3.76 -9.44
C ILE A 78 -20.15 3.25 -7.99
N LYS A 79 -21.11 3.68 -7.16
CA LYS A 79 -21.23 3.23 -5.76
C LYS A 79 -21.66 1.75 -5.64
N LEU A 80 -22.33 1.18 -6.66
CA LEU A 80 -22.69 -0.23 -6.74
C LEU A 80 -21.62 -1.13 -7.37
N ASP A 81 -20.70 -0.57 -8.16
CA ASP A 81 -19.71 -1.34 -8.93
C ASP A 81 -18.32 -1.42 -8.27
N LEU A 82 -18.16 -0.89 -7.05
CA LEU A 82 -17.09 -1.36 -6.17
C LEU A 82 -17.45 -2.76 -5.63
N ARG A 83 -17.67 -3.73 -6.53
CA ARG A 83 -17.64 -5.14 -6.19
C ARG A 83 -16.20 -5.50 -5.86
N TYR A 84 -15.84 -5.25 -4.63
CA TYR A 84 -14.57 -5.69 -4.07
C TYR A 84 -14.41 -7.18 -4.32
N ARG A 85 -13.34 -7.55 -5.02
CA ARG A 85 -12.91 -8.95 -5.04
C ARG A 85 -12.56 -9.32 -3.60
N ASP A 86 -12.89 -10.54 -3.20
CA ASP A 86 -12.54 -11.07 -1.86
C ASP A 86 -11.02 -11.05 -1.60
N ASP A 87 -10.21 -10.86 -2.65
CA ASP A 87 -8.75 -10.71 -2.55
C ASP A 87 -8.32 -9.53 -1.66
N ILE A 88 -9.14 -8.48 -1.52
CA ILE A 88 -8.80 -7.29 -0.73
C ILE A 88 -8.71 -7.61 0.76
N PHE A 89 -9.46 -8.59 1.24
CA PHE A 89 -9.44 -9.01 2.64
C PHE A 89 -8.46 -10.15 2.91
N ASN A 90 -8.08 -10.90 1.88
CA ASN A 90 -7.26 -12.11 2.02
C ASN A 90 -5.78 -11.84 1.77
N TYR A 91 -4.91 -12.70 2.28
CA TYR A 91 -3.49 -12.71 1.91
C TYR A 91 -3.34 -13.46 0.57
N THR A 92 -2.71 -12.83 -0.41
CA THR A 92 -2.62 -13.35 -1.79
C THR A 92 -1.19 -13.41 -2.32
N ARG A 93 -0.21 -12.88 -1.58
CA ARG A 93 1.19 -12.84 -2.04
C ARG A 93 1.87 -14.23 -2.06
N GLY A 94 1.39 -15.19 -1.27
CA GLY A 94 2.00 -16.52 -1.24
C GLY A 94 1.27 -17.51 -0.33
N ARG A 95 1.93 -18.63 -0.07
CA ARG A 95 1.47 -19.69 0.83
C ARG A 95 2.46 -19.88 1.97
N PHE A 96 1.98 -20.43 3.08
CA PHE A 96 2.81 -20.73 4.24
C PHE A 96 3.17 -22.21 4.26
N VAL A 97 4.41 -22.51 4.64
CA VAL A 97 4.92 -23.89 4.71
C VAL A 97 4.29 -24.65 5.88
N CYS A 98 4.08 -23.97 7.00
CA CYS A 98 3.47 -24.51 8.22
C CYS A 98 2.18 -23.76 8.54
N ASP A 99 1.20 -24.48 9.12
CA ASP A 99 -0.05 -23.94 9.66
C ASP A 99 -0.75 -22.92 8.75
N GLU A 100 -0.85 -23.23 7.46
CA GLU A 100 -1.32 -22.28 6.45
C GLU A 100 -2.69 -21.67 6.79
N ALA A 101 -3.65 -22.49 7.21
CA ALA A 101 -4.97 -21.98 7.59
C ALA A 101 -4.89 -20.94 8.72
N TYR A 102 -4.01 -21.16 9.70
CA TYR A 102 -3.77 -20.23 10.78
C TYR A 102 -3.11 -18.95 10.26
N GLU A 103 -1.99 -19.05 9.53
CA GLU A 103 -1.27 -17.89 9.01
C GLU A 103 -2.12 -17.04 8.05
N MET A 104 -2.97 -17.68 7.25
CA MET A 104 -3.94 -16.99 6.38
C MET A 104 -5.02 -16.27 7.21
N SER A 105 -5.55 -16.91 8.25
CA SER A 105 -6.55 -16.30 9.15
C SER A 105 -5.99 -15.07 9.89
N GLN A 106 -4.72 -15.14 10.32
CA GLN A 106 -4.05 -14.05 11.02
C GLN A 106 -3.72 -12.85 10.10
N ARG A 107 -3.87 -13.01 8.78
CA ARG A 107 -3.69 -11.97 7.76
C ARG A 107 -4.97 -11.65 7.01
N HIS A 108 -6.09 -12.17 7.49
CA HIS A 108 -7.42 -11.80 7.04
C HIS A 108 -7.92 -10.64 7.89
N VAL A 109 -8.33 -9.54 7.25
CA VAL A 109 -8.97 -8.40 7.93
C VAL A 109 -10.14 -7.93 7.08
N ARG A 110 -11.32 -7.85 7.70
CA ARG A 110 -12.50 -7.24 7.09
C ARG A 110 -12.65 -5.81 7.57
N PHE A 111 -13.01 -4.94 6.63
CA PHE A 111 -13.21 -3.53 6.87
C PHE A 111 -14.14 -2.96 5.80
N ASN A 112 -14.76 -1.83 6.09
CA ASN A 112 -15.63 -1.13 5.16
C ASN A 112 -14.79 -0.32 4.18
N VAL A 113 -14.58 -0.88 2.98
CA VAL A 113 -13.71 -0.25 1.99
C VAL A 113 -14.32 1.04 1.42
N ASN A 114 -15.65 1.14 1.37
CA ASN A 114 -16.33 2.36 0.92
C ASN A 114 -16.09 3.52 1.89
N GLU A 115 -16.12 3.27 3.20
CA GLU A 115 -15.80 4.28 4.21
C GLU A 115 -14.32 4.65 4.19
N LEU A 116 -13.42 3.67 3.99
CA LEU A 116 -11.99 3.96 3.82
C LEU A 116 -11.74 4.87 2.61
N ALA A 117 -12.38 4.57 1.49
CA ALA A 117 -12.31 5.36 0.26
C ALA A 117 -12.88 6.78 0.44
N ARG A 118 -13.99 6.90 1.17
CA ARG A 118 -14.63 8.19 1.51
C ARG A 118 -13.70 9.06 2.36
N ILE A 119 -13.13 8.50 3.42
CA ILE A 119 -12.18 9.20 4.30
C ILE A 119 -10.93 9.61 3.52
N ALA A 120 -10.43 8.74 2.65
CA ALA A 120 -9.28 9.04 1.82
C ALA A 120 -9.54 10.19 0.85
N ALA A 121 -10.71 10.22 0.19
CA ALA A 121 -11.09 11.34 -0.68
C ALA A 121 -11.18 12.65 0.11
N GLU A 122 -11.85 12.64 1.26
CA GLU A 122 -11.99 13.81 2.14
C GLU A 122 -10.64 14.35 2.61
N ALA A 123 -9.71 13.46 3.00
CA ALA A 123 -8.40 13.82 3.52
C ALA A 123 -7.49 14.54 2.50
N VAL A 124 -7.74 14.37 1.19
CA VAL A 124 -6.96 15.02 0.12
C VAL A 124 -7.79 15.99 -0.74
N GLY A 125 -8.98 16.36 -0.28
CA GLY A 125 -9.86 17.29 -1.00
C GLY A 125 -10.41 16.74 -2.33
N GLY A 126 -10.45 15.41 -2.49
CA GLY A 126 -11.21 14.74 -3.54
C GLY A 126 -12.69 14.62 -3.15
N LYS A 127 -13.56 14.41 -4.14
CA LYS A 127 -15.00 14.18 -3.85
C LYS A 127 -15.33 12.70 -3.84
N LEU A 128 -14.67 11.93 -4.69
CA LEU A 128 -14.92 10.50 -4.89
C LEU A 128 -13.61 9.76 -5.12
N CYS A 129 -13.54 8.52 -4.62
CA CYS A 129 -12.52 7.57 -5.04
C CYS A 129 -13.03 6.82 -6.27
N VAL A 130 -12.25 6.83 -7.35
CA VAL A 130 -12.61 6.26 -8.66
C VAL A 130 -11.96 4.92 -8.93
N SER A 131 -10.85 4.59 -8.27
CA SER A 131 -10.18 3.29 -8.38
C SER A 131 -9.52 2.90 -7.06
N ILE A 132 -9.58 1.61 -6.74
CA ILE A 132 -8.89 1.00 -5.60
C ILE A 132 -8.16 -0.24 -6.08
N GLU A 133 -6.85 -0.23 -5.91
CA GLU A 133 -5.96 -1.31 -6.35
C GLU A 133 -5.18 -1.83 -5.15
N LYS A 134 -5.28 -3.12 -4.87
CA LYS A 134 -4.50 -3.73 -3.80
C LYS A 134 -3.04 -3.90 -4.22
N SER A 135 -2.13 -3.37 -3.41
CA SER A 135 -0.69 -3.62 -3.56
C SER A 135 -0.34 -5.04 -3.09
N PRO A 136 0.80 -5.61 -3.53
CA PRO A 136 1.27 -6.90 -3.03
C PRO A 136 1.29 -6.94 -1.49
N ASP A 137 0.69 -7.98 -0.90
CA ASP A 137 0.53 -8.04 0.56
C ASP A 137 1.85 -7.91 1.31
N GLY A 138 1.82 -7.14 2.40
CA GLY A 138 2.82 -7.19 3.44
C GLY A 138 2.59 -8.38 4.38
N MET A 139 3.60 -8.69 5.19
CA MET A 139 3.46 -9.72 6.22
C MET A 139 2.50 -9.31 7.35
N TYR A 140 2.37 -8.01 7.58
CA TYR A 140 1.67 -7.42 8.75
C TYR A 140 0.60 -6.39 8.38
N ASN A 141 0.42 -6.08 7.10
CA ASN A 141 -0.57 -5.11 6.66
C ASN A 141 -0.96 -5.36 5.20
N LYS A 142 -2.11 -4.80 4.83
CA LYS A 142 -2.57 -4.62 3.47
C LYS A 142 -2.36 -3.17 3.08
N ALA A 143 -1.84 -2.96 1.89
CA ALA A 143 -1.73 -1.64 1.29
C ALA A 143 -2.59 -1.61 0.02
N MET A 144 -3.28 -0.49 -0.18
CA MET A 144 -4.11 -0.24 -1.35
C MET A 144 -3.76 1.13 -1.90
N LEU A 145 -3.63 1.22 -3.22
CA LEU A 145 -3.54 2.46 -3.96
C LEU A 145 -4.96 2.94 -4.28
N LEU A 146 -5.30 4.13 -3.78
CA LEU A 146 -6.59 4.75 -4.00
C LEU A 146 -6.39 5.96 -4.92
N THR A 147 -7.16 5.99 -6.01
CA THR A 147 -7.15 7.09 -6.97
C THR A 147 -8.43 7.90 -6.83
N MET A 148 -8.29 9.21 -6.68
CA MET A 148 -9.40 10.15 -6.51
C MET A 148 -9.87 10.73 -7.86
N ASP A 149 -11.07 11.30 -7.87
CA ASP A 149 -11.67 11.97 -9.02
C ASP A 149 -10.86 13.17 -9.54
N ASN A 150 -10.08 13.81 -8.65
CA ASN A 150 -9.16 14.89 -9.00
C ASN A 150 -7.78 14.41 -9.51
N GLY A 151 -7.57 13.10 -9.66
CA GLY A 151 -6.31 12.49 -10.10
C GLY A 151 -5.27 12.28 -8.99
N THR A 152 -5.54 12.73 -7.76
CA THR A 152 -4.64 12.49 -6.62
C THR A 152 -4.64 11.00 -6.27
N GLN A 153 -3.46 10.46 -6.00
CA GLN A 153 -3.28 9.09 -5.56
C GLN A 153 -2.76 9.05 -4.12
N VAL A 154 -3.33 8.16 -3.31
CA VAL A 154 -2.92 7.93 -1.92
C VAL A 154 -2.78 6.45 -1.64
N VAL A 155 -1.96 6.12 -0.65
CA VAL A 155 -1.85 4.75 -0.13
C VAL A 155 -2.67 4.64 1.14
N ALA A 156 -3.62 3.72 1.16
CA ALA A 156 -4.32 3.33 2.38
C ALA A 156 -3.72 2.01 2.89
N LYS A 157 -3.27 2.03 4.14
CA LYS A 157 -2.69 0.88 4.82
C LYS A 157 -3.61 0.42 5.95
N VAL A 158 -3.88 -0.88 6.01
CA VAL A 158 -4.69 -1.53 7.05
C VAL A 158 -3.84 -2.62 7.69
N PRO A 159 -3.54 -2.58 9.01
CA PRO A 159 -2.79 -3.63 9.67
C PRO A 159 -3.57 -4.94 9.72
N ASN A 160 -2.84 -6.05 9.64
CA ASN A 160 -3.38 -7.39 9.83
C ASN A 160 -3.46 -7.71 11.34
N PRO A 161 -4.29 -8.68 11.76
CA PRO A 161 -4.36 -9.12 13.15
C PRO A 161 -3.00 -9.54 13.77
N ASN A 162 -2.08 -10.08 12.96
CA ASN A 162 -0.73 -10.45 13.40
C ASN A 162 0.23 -9.27 13.58
N ALA A 163 -0.17 -8.04 13.29
CA ALA A 163 0.71 -6.86 13.35
C ALA A 163 1.18 -6.50 14.77
N GLY A 164 0.66 -7.17 15.79
CA GLY A 164 0.98 -6.93 17.20
C GLY A 164 -0.23 -6.46 17.98
N ARG A 165 0.00 -5.69 19.05
CA ARG A 165 -1.10 -5.16 19.86
C ARG A 165 -1.84 -4.06 19.07
N PRO A 166 -3.16 -4.20 18.85
CA PRO A 166 -3.96 -3.16 18.22
C PRO A 166 -3.76 -1.82 18.93
N HIS A 167 -4.05 -0.73 18.23
CA HIS A 167 -3.81 0.64 18.62
C HIS A 167 -2.32 1.05 18.65
N PHE A 168 -1.48 0.31 19.39
CA PHE A 168 -0.08 0.69 19.59
C PHE A 168 0.74 0.60 18.30
N THR A 169 0.46 -0.36 17.44
CA THR A 169 1.18 -0.55 16.17
C THR A 169 0.96 0.65 15.24
N THR A 170 -0.30 0.98 14.99
CA THR A 170 -0.71 2.11 14.15
C THR A 170 -0.26 3.44 14.74
N ALA A 171 -0.51 3.66 16.04
CA ALA A 171 -0.14 4.92 16.70
C ALA A 171 1.38 5.13 16.75
N SER A 172 2.16 4.08 17.04
CA SER A 172 3.63 4.17 17.08
C SER A 172 4.21 4.38 15.69
N GLU A 173 3.61 3.78 14.66
CA GLU A 173 4.01 4.01 13.27
C GLU A 173 3.82 5.47 12.86
N VAL A 174 2.61 6.02 13.07
CA VAL A 174 2.33 7.43 12.74
C VAL A 174 3.22 8.37 13.56
N ALA A 175 3.37 8.13 14.86
CA ALA A 175 4.25 8.94 15.70
C ALA A 175 5.71 8.90 15.23
N THR A 176 6.19 7.75 14.75
CA THR A 176 7.55 7.61 14.20
C THR A 176 7.67 8.36 12.87
N MET A 177 6.64 8.33 12.02
CA MET A 177 6.61 9.09 10.78
C MET A 177 6.65 10.60 11.07
N ASP A 178 5.80 11.10 11.96
CA ASP A 178 5.79 12.52 12.34
C ASP A 178 7.15 12.95 12.91
N PHE A 179 7.75 12.13 13.79
CA PHE A 179 9.10 12.40 14.30
C PHE A 179 10.16 12.46 13.19
N ALA A 180 10.17 11.47 12.29
CA ALA A 180 11.14 11.42 11.21
C ALA A 180 10.98 12.60 10.23
N ARG A 181 9.75 13.05 9.97
CA ARG A 181 9.51 14.22 9.13
C ARG A 181 9.87 15.52 9.86
N ASP A 182 9.27 15.76 11.01
CA ASP A 182 9.24 17.09 11.64
C ASP A 182 10.49 17.36 12.48
N VAL A 183 11.09 16.31 13.05
CA VAL A 183 12.30 16.43 13.88
C VAL A 183 13.55 16.11 13.07
N LEU A 184 13.54 15.03 12.27
CA LEU A 184 14.72 14.62 11.51
C LEU A 184 14.80 15.24 10.10
N GLY A 185 13.73 15.89 9.61
CA GLY A 185 13.69 16.42 8.24
C GLY A 185 13.77 15.33 7.16
N THR A 186 13.47 14.08 7.50
CA THR A 186 13.58 12.95 6.57
C THR A 186 12.43 13.01 5.54
N PRO A 187 12.70 12.88 4.23
CA PRO A 187 11.68 12.91 3.19
C PRO A 187 10.90 11.59 3.12
N ILE A 188 10.06 11.34 4.12
CA ILE A 188 9.15 10.19 4.17
C ILE A 188 7.77 10.55 3.54
N PRO A 189 6.82 9.60 3.38
CA PRO A 189 5.44 9.88 2.95
C PRO A 189 4.65 10.67 3.98
N LYS A 190 3.80 11.63 3.55
CA LYS A 190 2.95 12.42 4.46
C LYS A 190 1.73 11.62 4.88
N VAL A 191 1.40 11.60 6.18
CA VAL A 191 0.13 11.05 6.67
C VAL A 191 -0.96 12.09 6.49
N PHE A 192 -2.08 11.71 5.86
CA PHE A 192 -3.24 12.58 5.67
C PHE A 192 -4.35 12.31 6.69
N ALA A 193 -4.60 11.03 7.00
CA ALA A 193 -5.58 10.63 8.00
C ALA A 193 -5.20 9.26 8.56
N TRP A 194 -5.53 8.99 9.82
CA TRP A 194 -5.31 7.68 10.42
C TRP A 194 -6.29 7.45 11.56
N SER A 195 -6.52 6.19 11.90
CA SER A 195 -7.25 5.78 13.10
C SER A 195 -6.64 4.50 13.66
N SER A 196 -6.39 4.51 14.96
CA SER A 196 -5.87 3.36 15.72
C SER A 196 -6.97 2.63 16.50
N LYS A 197 -8.22 3.07 16.38
CA LYS A 197 -9.35 2.54 17.15
C LYS A 197 -10.43 2.02 16.23
N ALA A 198 -10.38 0.73 15.93
CA ALA A 198 -11.26 0.08 14.96
C ALA A 198 -12.76 0.25 15.27
N GLN A 199 -13.15 0.27 16.55
CA GLN A 199 -14.55 0.35 16.99
C GLN A 199 -15.11 1.77 16.98
N GLU A 200 -14.25 2.78 16.98
CA GLU A 200 -14.65 4.20 17.04
C GLU A 200 -14.72 4.85 15.65
N ASN A 201 -14.45 4.11 14.57
CA ASN A 201 -14.41 4.66 13.23
C ASN A 201 -15.23 3.81 12.23
N PRO A 202 -15.82 4.41 11.19
CA PRO A 202 -16.77 3.74 10.31
C PRO A 202 -16.11 2.71 9.37
N VAL A 203 -14.78 2.69 9.26
CA VAL A 203 -14.04 1.66 8.50
C VAL A 203 -14.10 0.32 9.22
N GLY A 204 -14.26 0.30 10.55
CA GLY A 204 -14.28 -0.93 11.35
C GLY A 204 -12.92 -1.59 11.50
N ALA A 205 -11.84 -0.90 11.13
CA ALA A 205 -10.46 -1.35 11.27
C ALA A 205 -9.54 -0.16 11.56
N GLU A 206 -8.32 -0.46 11.97
CA GLU A 206 -7.25 0.54 12.01
C GLU A 206 -6.82 0.86 10.57
N TYR A 207 -6.39 2.10 10.33
CA TYR A 207 -5.89 2.50 9.02
C TYR A 207 -4.92 3.68 9.11
N ILE A 208 -4.09 3.80 8.07
CA ILE A 208 -3.26 4.97 7.78
C ILE A 208 -3.46 5.32 6.31
N ILE A 209 -3.88 6.54 6.02
CA ILE A 209 -3.96 7.12 4.68
C ILE A 209 -2.78 8.06 4.54
N MET A 210 -1.93 7.81 3.55
CA MET A 210 -0.68 8.52 3.37
C MET A 210 -0.39 8.80 1.89
N GLU A 211 0.56 9.69 1.65
CA GLU A 211 1.09 10.06 0.34
C GLU A 211 1.57 8.84 -0.45
N ASN A 212 1.19 8.80 -1.73
CA ASN A 212 1.80 7.89 -2.69
C ASN A 212 3.12 8.50 -3.20
N VAL A 213 4.25 7.92 -2.80
CA VAL A 213 5.57 8.41 -3.22
C VAL A 213 5.98 7.74 -4.52
N SER A 214 6.22 8.55 -5.55
CA SER A 214 6.72 8.08 -6.84
C SER A 214 8.17 7.62 -6.72
N GLY A 215 8.45 6.39 -7.15
CA GLY A 215 9.81 5.88 -7.26
C GLY A 215 9.85 4.38 -7.52
N ILE A 216 11.07 3.85 -7.60
CA ILE A 216 11.32 2.42 -7.82
C ILE A 216 12.01 1.88 -6.58
N GLU A 217 11.60 0.69 -6.13
CA GLU A 217 12.24 0.01 -5.01
C GLU A 217 13.71 -0.30 -5.35
N LEU A 218 14.62 0.03 -4.43
CA LEU A 218 16.04 -0.18 -4.64
C LEU A 218 16.38 -1.64 -4.96
N GLU A 219 15.69 -2.62 -4.35
CA GLU A 219 15.90 -4.04 -4.61
C GLU A 219 15.72 -4.41 -6.09
N HIS A 220 14.76 -3.79 -6.76
CA HIS A 220 14.47 -4.04 -8.17
C HIS A 220 15.52 -3.41 -9.09
N PHE A 221 15.99 -2.22 -8.73
CA PHE A 221 16.94 -1.45 -9.56
C PHE A 221 18.41 -1.78 -9.26
N TRP A 222 18.73 -2.27 -8.06
CA TRP A 222 20.10 -2.55 -7.63
C TRP A 222 20.87 -3.47 -8.58
N PRO A 223 20.30 -4.59 -9.09
CA PRO A 223 21.01 -5.48 -9.99
C PRO A 223 21.43 -4.84 -11.32
N SER A 224 20.66 -3.88 -11.82
CA SER A 224 20.94 -3.17 -13.09
C SER A 224 21.85 -1.96 -12.92
N MET A 225 22.11 -1.50 -11.69
CA MET A 225 23.04 -0.40 -11.43
C MET A 225 24.50 -0.79 -11.65
N GLY A 226 25.28 0.12 -12.24
CA GLY A 226 26.74 0.01 -12.31
C GLY A 226 27.40 0.13 -10.94
N ILE A 227 28.63 -0.38 -10.80
CA ILE A 227 29.34 -0.39 -9.52
C ILE A 227 29.59 1.02 -8.96
N GLU A 228 29.90 1.98 -9.82
CA GLU A 228 30.12 3.38 -9.43
C GLU A 228 28.83 4.04 -8.92
N ASP A 229 27.69 3.76 -9.55
CA ASP A 229 26.38 4.26 -9.11
C ASP A 229 25.99 3.66 -7.76
N ARG A 230 26.24 2.36 -7.55
CA ARG A 230 26.00 1.68 -6.27
C ARG A 230 26.86 2.30 -5.17
N PHE A 231 28.14 2.57 -5.45
CA PHE A 231 29.03 3.19 -4.48
C PHE A 231 28.61 4.62 -4.14
N THR A 232 28.22 5.39 -5.15
CA THR A 232 27.68 6.75 -4.99
C THR A 232 26.41 6.74 -4.15
N LEU A 233 25.49 5.81 -4.42
CA LEU A 233 24.25 5.65 -3.65
C LEU A 233 24.53 5.27 -2.19
N VAL A 234 25.41 4.29 -1.93
CA VAL A 234 25.77 3.89 -0.57
C VAL A 234 26.41 5.04 0.19
N LYS A 235 27.28 5.84 -0.45
CA LYS A 235 27.83 7.06 0.14
C LYS A 235 26.76 8.08 0.47
N ALA A 236 25.80 8.30 -0.43
CA ALA A 236 24.70 9.23 -0.19
C ALA A 236 23.84 8.80 1.01
N ILE A 237 23.51 7.50 1.11
CA ILE A 237 22.77 6.94 2.25
C ILE A 237 23.58 7.10 3.55
N ALA A 238 24.87 6.79 3.52
CA ALA A 238 25.73 6.91 4.70
C ALA A 238 25.86 8.37 5.17
N GLY A 239 26.04 9.31 4.24
CA GLY A 239 26.08 10.75 4.54
C GLY A 239 24.77 11.24 5.16
N PHE A 240 23.63 10.87 4.56
CA PHE A 240 22.31 11.20 5.11
C PHE A 240 22.10 10.66 6.53
N LEU A 241 22.48 9.40 6.79
CA LEU A 241 22.38 8.82 8.13
C LEU A 241 23.31 9.50 9.13
N GLN A 242 24.51 9.90 8.70
CA GLN A 242 25.45 10.64 9.55
C GLN A 242 24.88 11.99 9.96
N GLU A 243 24.32 12.77 9.03
CA GLU A 243 23.69 14.07 9.30
C GLU A 243 22.54 13.95 10.32
N ILE A 244 21.68 12.93 10.18
CA ILE A 244 20.63 12.62 11.16
C ILE A 244 21.22 12.36 12.54
N TRP A 245 22.27 11.52 12.61
CA TRP A 245 22.87 11.11 13.87
C TRP A 245 23.51 12.28 14.61
N GLU A 246 24.23 13.13 13.89
CA GLU A 246 24.84 14.35 14.43
C GLU A 246 23.79 15.33 14.94
N SER A 247 22.69 15.51 14.19
CA SER A 247 21.56 16.36 14.60
C SER A 247 20.90 15.89 15.90
N LEU A 248 20.70 14.58 16.05
CA LEU A 248 20.15 13.97 17.26
C LEU A 248 21.07 14.13 18.48
N LEU A 249 22.38 13.93 18.30
CA LEU A 249 23.36 14.15 19.37
C LEU A 249 23.38 15.61 19.84
N CYS A 250 23.29 16.56 18.91
CA CYS A 250 23.26 17.99 19.21
C CYS A 250 21.99 18.42 19.96
N GLN A 251 20.82 17.83 19.65
CA GLN A 251 19.60 18.10 20.42
C GLN A 251 19.67 17.51 21.84
N ARG A 252 20.27 16.33 22.00
CA ARG A 252 20.46 15.70 23.31
C ARG A 252 21.34 16.52 24.25
N SER A 253 22.38 17.18 23.74
CA SER A 253 23.24 18.04 24.58
C SER A 253 22.54 19.34 25.01
N ARG A 254 21.62 19.87 24.21
CA ARG A 254 20.84 21.10 24.51
C ARG A 254 19.67 20.87 25.47
N GLY A 255 19.08 19.67 25.49
CA GLY A 255 17.96 19.32 26.38
C GLY A 255 18.33 19.20 27.86
N THR A 256 19.62 19.10 28.20
CA THR A 256 20.09 18.90 29.58
C THR A 256 20.17 20.19 30.41
N ASN A 257 19.85 21.37 29.84
CA ASN A 257 20.07 22.68 30.48
C ASN A 257 18.79 23.50 30.75
N ARG A 258 17.60 22.89 30.72
CA ARG A 258 16.37 23.50 31.25
C ARG A 258 15.92 22.72 32.49
N LYS A 259 16.35 23.20 33.65
CA LYS A 259 15.72 22.93 34.96
C LYS A 259 14.92 24.16 35.35
#